data_AF-A0A820H1U9-F1
#
_entry.id   AF-A0A820H1U9-F1
#
_cell.length_a   1.000
_cell.length_b   1.000
_cell.length_c   1.000
_cell.angle_alpha   90.00
_cell.angle_beta   90.00
_cell.angle_gamma   90.00
#
_symmetry.space_group_name_H-M   'P 1'
#
loop_
_entity.id
_entity.type
_entity.pdbx_description
1 polymer ?
#
loop_
_entity_poly.entity_id
_entity_poly.type
_entity_poly.pdbx_seq_one_letter_code
_entity_poly.pdbx_strand_id
1 'polypeptide(L)'
;MSGTIAVLPFDSENGHIQPTDGVYQQNGSSIDLESQTSSHPHCILLDKKEENAISADLGSDELLRAIQTISTLPPNFTSINYAAELLLHPVSGKFLYASNRGHDSIAVFQVDKTTGLLTIIQHINVQGRTPRNFNILPNGMHLIVANQDSDNLVVFSIDQTTGMLTKTDVSARVSKPTCIKFLIP
;
A
#
# COMPACT_ATOMS: atom_id res chain seq x y z
N MET A 1 -12.17 -22.90 3.34
CA MET A 1 -10.91 -22.14 3.19
C MET A 1 -11.11 -21.32 1.93
N SER A 2 -11.11 -19.99 2.02
CA SER A 2 -11.25 -19.13 0.83
C SER A 2 -10.01 -19.23 -0.05
N GLY A 3 -10.23 -19.26 -1.35
CA GLY A 3 -9.19 -19.25 -2.36
C GLY A 3 -8.57 -17.86 -2.51
N THR A 4 -7.41 -17.83 -3.14
CA THR A 4 -6.53 -16.66 -3.19
C THR A 4 -5.90 -16.55 -4.57
N ILE A 5 -5.79 -15.32 -5.08
CA ILE A 5 -4.96 -14.99 -6.23
C ILE A 5 -3.68 -14.36 -5.71
N ALA A 6 -2.52 -14.77 -6.22
CA ALA A 6 -1.24 -14.17 -5.88
C ALA A 6 -0.46 -13.81 -7.14
N VAL A 7 0.10 -12.61 -7.18
CA VAL A 7 1.02 -12.16 -8.23
C VAL A 7 2.43 -12.30 -7.68
N LEU A 8 3.20 -13.27 -8.15
CA LEU A 8 4.52 -13.59 -7.60
C LEU A 8 5.62 -13.09 -8.55
N PRO A 9 6.48 -12.14 -8.16
CA PRO A 9 7.63 -11.77 -8.96
C PRO A 9 8.58 -12.96 -9.07
N PHE A 10 9.11 -13.20 -10.27
CA PHE A 10 10.04 -14.29 -10.55
C PHE A 10 11.38 -13.73 -11.03
N ASP A 11 12.44 -14.10 -10.32
CA ASP A 11 13.81 -13.77 -10.70
C ASP A 11 14.30 -14.79 -11.73
N SER A 12 14.39 -14.35 -12.99
CA SER A 12 14.78 -15.23 -14.10
C SER A 12 16.27 -15.54 -14.14
N GLU A 13 17.12 -14.80 -13.41
CA GLU A 13 18.56 -15.01 -13.39
C GLU A 13 18.97 -16.11 -12.41
N ASN A 14 18.32 -16.18 -11.26
CA ASN A 14 18.60 -17.20 -10.24
C ASN A 14 17.46 -18.22 -10.03
N GLY A 15 16.32 -18.06 -10.71
CA GLY A 15 15.21 -19.01 -10.71
C GLY A 15 14.35 -18.99 -9.44
N HIS A 16 14.40 -17.93 -8.65
CA HIS A 16 13.66 -17.84 -7.40
C HIS A 16 12.37 -17.03 -7.52
N ILE A 17 11.31 -17.53 -6.89
CA ILE A 17 10.10 -16.74 -6.61
C ILE A 17 10.42 -15.76 -5.49
N GLN A 18 10.16 -14.49 -5.74
CA GLN A 18 10.38 -13.44 -4.77
C GLN A 18 9.12 -13.22 -3.92
N PRO A 19 9.26 -12.69 -2.70
CA PRO A 19 8.12 -12.28 -1.88
C PRO A 19 7.21 -11.29 -2.62
N THR A 20 5.89 -11.34 -2.35
CA THR A 20 4.90 -10.46 -2.97
C THR A 20 3.88 -9.92 -1.98
N ASP A 21 3.39 -8.72 -2.25
CA ASP A 21 2.22 -8.12 -1.60
C ASP A 21 0.97 -8.22 -2.51
N GLY A 22 1.10 -8.75 -3.74
CA GLY A 22 0.02 -8.93 -4.70
C GLY A 22 -0.87 -10.14 -4.39
N VAL A 23 -1.24 -10.33 -3.13
CA VAL A 23 -2.12 -11.41 -2.68
C VAL A 23 -3.53 -10.87 -2.49
N TYR A 24 -4.44 -11.31 -3.34
CA TYR A 24 -5.83 -10.91 -3.36
C TYR A 24 -6.69 -12.09 -2.91
N GLN A 25 -7.12 -12.03 -1.66
CA GLN A 25 -8.01 -13.03 -1.05
C GLN A 25 -9.42 -12.46 -0.94
N GLN A 26 -10.42 -13.27 -1.28
CA GLN A 26 -11.81 -12.84 -1.30
C GLN A 26 -12.63 -13.57 -0.24
N ASN A 27 -13.74 -12.92 0.11
CA ASN A 27 -14.78 -13.47 0.98
C ASN A 27 -16.07 -13.54 0.16
N GLY A 28 -16.72 -14.70 0.15
CA GLY A 28 -17.92 -14.96 -0.64
C GLY A 28 -18.24 -16.45 -0.60
N SER A 29 -19.47 -16.82 -0.92
CA SER A 29 -19.93 -18.21 -1.06
C SER A 29 -20.90 -18.30 -2.23
N SER A 30 -20.93 -19.43 -2.92
CA SER A 30 -21.88 -19.61 -4.02
C SER A 30 -23.31 -19.69 -3.47
N ILE A 31 -24.29 -19.55 -4.36
CA ILE A 31 -25.70 -19.81 -4.03
C ILE A 31 -25.93 -21.29 -3.66
N ASP A 32 -25.08 -22.19 -4.16
CA ASP A 32 -25.06 -23.61 -3.80
C ASP A 32 -24.05 -23.84 -2.67
N LEU A 33 -24.53 -23.69 -1.44
CA LEU A 33 -23.73 -23.80 -0.23
C LEU A 33 -23.31 -25.24 0.10
N GLU A 34 -23.87 -26.27 -0.56
CA GLU A 34 -23.42 -27.66 -0.37
C GLU A 34 -22.12 -27.94 -1.12
N SER A 35 -21.94 -27.31 -2.29
CA SER A 35 -20.74 -27.49 -3.12
C SER A 35 -19.64 -26.47 -2.84
N GLN A 36 -19.98 -25.21 -2.54
CA GLN A 36 -18.99 -24.13 -2.50
C GLN A 36 -19.26 -23.08 -1.41
N THR A 37 -18.78 -23.35 -0.18
CA THR A 37 -18.99 -22.51 1.01
C THR A 37 -18.03 -21.32 1.15
N SER A 38 -17.06 -21.18 0.25
CA SER A 38 -16.10 -20.06 0.27
C SER A 38 -15.57 -19.73 -1.12
N SER A 39 -15.08 -18.49 -1.29
CA SER A 39 -14.33 -18.00 -2.47
C SER A 39 -13.40 -19.08 -3.04
N HIS A 40 -13.35 -19.16 -4.35
CA HIS A 40 -12.60 -20.16 -5.10
C HIS A 40 -12.23 -19.63 -6.49
N PRO A 41 -11.19 -18.78 -6.56
CA PRO A 41 -10.60 -18.37 -7.83
C PRO A 41 -10.15 -19.62 -8.61
N HIS A 42 -10.69 -19.80 -9.80
CA HIS A 42 -10.49 -21.02 -10.60
C HIS A 42 -9.77 -20.75 -11.92
N CYS A 43 -9.82 -19.51 -12.40
CA CYS A 43 -9.15 -19.12 -13.64
C CYS A 43 -8.58 -17.70 -13.52
N ILE A 44 -7.43 -17.48 -14.15
CA ILE A 44 -6.83 -16.17 -14.33
C ILE A 44 -6.48 -16.01 -15.81
N LEU A 45 -6.86 -14.88 -16.39
CA LEU A 45 -6.48 -14.47 -17.73
C LEU A 45 -5.73 -13.14 -17.66
N LEU A 46 -4.77 -12.98 -18.55
CA LEU A 46 -4.08 -11.71 -18.77
C LEU A 46 -4.67 -11.01 -19.99
N ASP A 47 -4.68 -9.69 -19.98
CA ASP A 47 -4.97 -8.92 -21.17
C ASP A 47 -3.82 -9.03 -22.19
N LYS A 48 -4.04 -8.56 -23.44
CA LYS A 48 -3.08 -8.73 -24.54
C LYS A 48 -1.71 -8.09 -24.27
N LYS A 49 -1.65 -7.11 -23.37
CA LYS A 49 -0.41 -6.42 -22.99
C LYS A 49 0.21 -6.99 -21.70
N GLU A 50 -0.45 -7.95 -21.06
CA GLU A 50 -0.05 -8.54 -19.78
C GLU A 50 0.04 -7.51 -18.64
N GLU A 51 -0.70 -6.40 -18.75
CA GLU A 51 -0.75 -5.32 -17.75
C GLU A 51 -1.90 -5.52 -16.76
N ASN A 52 -2.90 -6.32 -17.13
CA ASN A 52 -4.08 -6.57 -16.30
C ASN A 52 -4.35 -8.07 -16.16
N ALA A 53 -4.71 -8.50 -14.95
CA ALA A 53 -5.20 -9.84 -14.66
C ALA A 53 -6.70 -9.79 -14.37
N ILE A 54 -7.46 -10.69 -14.98
CA ILE A 54 -8.86 -10.95 -14.67
C ILE A 54 -8.96 -12.35 -14.08
N SER A 55 -9.59 -12.47 -12.92
CA SER A 55 -9.84 -13.79 -12.32
C SER A 55 -11.32 -14.06 -12.14
N ALA A 56 -11.72 -15.30 -12.43
CA ALA A 56 -13.05 -15.81 -12.15
C ALA A 56 -13.07 -16.56 -10.82
N ASP A 57 -13.94 -16.11 -9.91
CA ASP A 57 -14.17 -16.72 -8.61
C ASP A 57 -15.48 -17.51 -8.63
N LEU A 58 -15.39 -18.85 -8.56
CA LEU A 58 -16.55 -19.76 -8.53
C LEU A 58 -17.28 -19.75 -7.19
N GLY A 59 -16.63 -19.23 -6.15
CA GLY A 59 -17.20 -19.10 -4.82
C GLY A 59 -17.91 -17.78 -4.60
N SER A 60 -17.78 -16.76 -5.45
CA SER A 60 -18.59 -15.53 -5.39
C SER A 60 -19.35 -15.23 -6.68
N ASP A 61 -19.10 -15.98 -7.76
CA ASP A 61 -19.60 -15.73 -9.12
C ASP A 61 -19.23 -14.33 -9.66
N GLU A 62 -18.09 -13.77 -9.21
CA GLU A 62 -17.60 -12.45 -9.58
C GLU A 62 -16.26 -12.47 -10.36
N LEU A 63 -15.98 -11.38 -11.07
CA LEU A 63 -14.70 -11.14 -11.77
C LEU A 63 -13.89 -10.06 -11.07
N LEU A 64 -12.60 -10.32 -10.84
CA LEU A 64 -11.66 -9.35 -10.24
C LEU A 64 -10.76 -8.73 -11.29
N ARG A 65 -10.46 -7.44 -11.13
CA ARG A 65 -9.62 -6.67 -12.05
C ARG A 65 -8.72 -5.71 -11.27
N ALA A 66 -7.40 -5.81 -11.47
CA ALA A 66 -6.48 -4.71 -11.13
C ALA A 66 -6.85 -3.50 -12.01
N ILE A 67 -7.17 -2.37 -11.39
CA ILE A 67 -7.72 -1.21 -12.11
C ILE A 67 -6.68 -0.11 -12.37
N GLN A 68 -5.52 -0.15 -11.69
CA GLN A 68 -4.49 0.88 -11.82
C GLN A 68 -3.12 0.39 -11.34
N THR A 69 -2.07 0.77 -12.09
CA THR A 69 -0.67 0.79 -11.64
C THR A 69 -0.19 2.24 -11.67
N ILE A 70 0.34 2.74 -10.56
CA ILE A 70 0.82 4.12 -10.44
C ILE A 70 2.15 4.17 -9.69
N SER A 71 3.09 4.99 -10.17
CA SER A 71 4.38 5.19 -9.52
C SER A 71 4.24 5.96 -8.21
N THR A 72 4.95 5.54 -7.17
CA THR A 72 5.12 6.31 -5.92
C THR A 72 6.25 7.34 -6.02
N LEU A 73 6.90 7.45 -7.18
CA LEU A 73 8.07 8.30 -7.40
C LEU A 73 7.76 9.44 -8.37
N PRO A 74 8.44 10.60 -8.23
CA PRO A 74 8.40 11.62 -9.25
C PRO A 74 8.89 11.07 -10.60
N PRO A 75 8.35 11.54 -11.75
CA PRO A 75 8.65 10.98 -13.08
C PRO A 75 10.14 10.93 -13.47
N ASN A 76 10.98 11.77 -12.85
CA ASN A 76 12.40 11.90 -13.18
C ASN A 76 13.33 11.27 -12.15
N PHE A 77 12.81 10.53 -11.16
CA PHE A 77 13.65 9.86 -10.18
C PHE A 77 14.17 8.52 -10.74
N THR A 78 15.49 8.40 -10.88
CA THR A 78 16.15 7.27 -11.56
C THR A 78 17.09 6.46 -10.65
N SER A 79 17.21 6.84 -9.38
CA SER A 79 18.04 6.11 -8.41
C SER A 79 17.30 4.90 -7.84
N ILE A 80 18.03 4.03 -7.13
CA ILE A 80 17.44 2.87 -6.45
C ILE A 80 16.41 3.34 -5.44
N ASN A 81 15.22 2.74 -5.49
CA ASN A 81 14.16 2.96 -4.53
C ASN A 81 13.41 1.66 -4.21
N TYR A 82 13.00 1.53 -2.96
CA TYR A 82 12.12 0.46 -2.52
C TYR A 82 10.93 1.05 -1.77
N ALA A 83 9.72 0.85 -2.31
CA ALA A 83 8.51 1.10 -1.52
C ALA A 83 8.52 0.23 -0.25
N ALA A 84 7.81 0.66 0.80
CA ALA A 84 7.72 -0.10 2.04
C ALA A 84 6.32 -0.08 2.64
N GLU A 85 5.97 0.96 3.39
CA GLU A 85 4.70 1.01 4.13
C GLU A 85 3.62 1.67 3.28
N LEU A 86 2.38 1.19 3.43
CA LEU A 86 1.21 1.67 2.71
C LEU A 86 0.01 1.75 3.67
N LEU A 87 -0.52 2.94 3.90
CA LEU A 87 -1.68 3.11 4.80
C LEU A 87 -2.74 4.00 4.18
N LEU A 88 -3.99 3.59 4.34
CA LEU A 88 -5.16 4.42 4.08
C LEU A 88 -5.46 5.27 5.32
N HIS A 89 -5.91 6.51 5.11
CA HIS A 89 -6.34 7.38 6.19
C HIS A 89 -7.47 6.72 7.00
N PRO A 90 -7.28 6.45 8.31
CA PRO A 90 -8.13 5.53 9.07
C PRO A 90 -9.56 6.02 9.25
N VAL A 91 -9.77 7.34 9.28
CA VAL A 91 -11.10 7.94 9.45
C VAL A 91 -11.82 8.19 8.12
N SER A 92 -11.17 8.86 7.17
CA SER A 92 -11.84 9.34 5.96
C SER A 92 -11.87 8.32 4.81
N GLY A 93 -10.87 7.44 4.75
CA GLY A 93 -10.61 6.57 3.61
C GLY A 93 -10.33 7.32 2.30
N LYS A 94 -10.10 8.64 2.34
CA LYS A 94 -9.96 9.50 1.15
C LYS A 94 -8.52 9.62 0.64
N PHE A 95 -7.56 9.26 1.47
CA PHE A 95 -6.15 9.48 1.21
C PHE A 95 -5.34 8.24 1.53
N LEU A 96 -4.39 7.92 0.68
CA LEU A 96 -3.47 6.80 0.82
C LEU A 96 -2.05 7.31 0.81
N TYR A 97 -1.21 6.76 1.67
CA TYR A 97 0.16 7.20 1.92
C TYR A 97 1.08 6.02 1.66
N ALA A 98 2.18 6.25 0.94
CA ALA A 98 3.18 5.22 0.65
C ALA A 98 4.59 5.75 0.99
N SER A 99 5.42 4.95 1.66
CA SER A 99 6.81 5.34 1.92
C SER A 99 7.78 4.81 0.87
N ASN A 100 8.79 5.62 0.56
CA ASN A 100 9.83 5.33 -0.43
C ASN A 100 11.21 5.36 0.23
N ARG A 101 11.91 4.22 0.25
CA ARG A 101 13.29 4.10 0.75
C ARG A 101 14.26 4.32 -0.41
N GLY A 102 15.04 5.39 -0.36
CA GLY A 102 15.90 5.83 -1.46
C GLY A 102 15.52 7.23 -1.94
N HIS A 103 14.26 7.44 -2.32
CA HIS A 103 13.73 8.80 -2.52
C HIS A 103 13.48 9.54 -1.19
N ASP A 104 13.39 8.78 -0.08
CA ASP A 104 13.22 9.29 1.28
C ASP A 104 12.02 10.24 1.41
N SER A 105 10.87 9.74 0.95
CA SER A 105 9.62 10.48 0.90
C SER A 105 8.42 9.66 1.37
N ILE A 106 7.35 10.37 1.77
CA ILE A 106 5.99 9.86 1.66
C ILE A 106 5.36 10.38 0.37
N ALA A 107 4.86 9.47 -0.47
CA ALA A 107 3.94 9.78 -1.56
C ALA A 107 2.51 9.78 -1.02
N VAL A 108 1.75 10.82 -1.34
CA VAL A 108 0.37 11.00 -0.90
C VAL A 108 -0.55 10.92 -2.11
N PHE A 109 -1.58 10.10 -2.00
CA PHE A 109 -2.56 9.88 -3.03
C PHE A 109 -3.95 10.28 -2.54
N GLN A 110 -4.71 10.96 -3.40
CA GLN A 110 -6.16 11.08 -3.26
C GLN A 110 -6.82 9.85 -3.88
N VAL A 111 -7.82 9.30 -3.18
CA VAL A 111 -8.61 8.16 -3.62
C VAL A 111 -9.94 8.67 -4.17
N ASP A 112 -10.22 8.37 -5.43
CA ASP A 112 -11.54 8.55 -6.00
C ASP A 112 -12.50 7.49 -5.43
N LYS A 113 -13.51 7.94 -4.67
CA LYS A 113 -14.42 7.01 -3.97
C LYS A 113 -15.36 6.23 -4.89
N THR A 114 -15.54 6.67 -6.13
CA THR A 114 -16.44 6.02 -7.09
C THR A 114 -15.70 4.94 -7.86
N THR A 115 -14.48 5.23 -8.27
CA THR A 115 -13.69 4.38 -9.16
C THR A 115 -12.60 3.59 -8.45
N GLY A 116 -12.20 4.00 -7.25
CA GLY A 116 -11.06 3.44 -6.52
C GLY A 116 -9.69 3.87 -7.07
N LEU A 117 -9.67 4.72 -8.09
CA LEU A 117 -8.42 5.20 -8.69
C LEU A 117 -7.70 6.20 -7.79
N LEU A 118 -6.38 6.14 -7.82
CA LEU A 118 -5.45 6.96 -7.06
C LEU A 118 -4.90 8.09 -7.93
N THR A 119 -4.87 9.30 -7.40
CA THR A 119 -4.16 10.44 -7.98
C THR A 119 -3.09 10.90 -7.02
N ILE A 120 -1.84 11.00 -7.48
CA ILE A 120 -0.77 11.53 -6.64
C ILE A 120 -0.96 13.03 -6.42
N ILE A 121 -0.92 13.47 -5.16
CA ILE A 121 -1.14 14.87 -4.79
C ILE A 121 0.07 15.49 -4.08
N GLN A 122 1.01 14.67 -3.57
CA GLN A 122 2.21 15.18 -2.92
C GLN A 122 3.32 14.11 -2.90
N HIS A 123 4.56 14.58 -2.96
CA HIS A 123 5.70 13.88 -2.39
C HIS A 123 6.32 14.78 -1.32
N ILE A 124 6.53 14.28 -0.11
CA ILE A 124 7.15 15.06 0.96
C ILE A 124 8.38 14.34 1.51
N ASN A 125 9.48 15.07 1.68
CA ASN A 125 10.70 14.55 2.29
C ASN A 125 10.45 14.22 3.77
N VAL A 126 10.89 13.04 4.21
CA VAL A 126 10.63 12.51 5.56
C VAL A 126 11.54 13.07 6.65
N GLN A 127 12.44 13.99 6.31
CA GLN A 127 13.41 14.62 7.21
C GLN A 127 14.33 13.58 7.89
N GLY A 128 14.70 12.58 7.10
CA GLY A 128 15.53 11.44 7.49
C GLY A 128 15.74 10.53 6.28
N ARG A 129 16.26 9.33 6.53
CA ARG A 129 16.59 8.37 5.47
C ARG A 129 15.99 7.00 5.74
N THR A 130 15.61 6.32 4.66
CA THR A 130 15.06 4.97 4.69
C THR A 130 13.80 4.90 5.58
N PRO A 131 12.69 5.57 5.20
CA PRO A 131 11.42 5.52 5.93
C PRO A 131 10.79 4.14 5.80
N ARG A 132 11.25 3.17 6.62
CA ARG A 132 10.85 1.77 6.52
C ARG A 132 9.41 1.54 6.97
N ASN A 133 8.94 2.36 7.89
CA ASN A 133 7.59 2.32 8.40
C ASN A 133 7.11 3.74 8.72
N PHE A 134 5.81 3.94 8.65
CA PHE A 134 5.14 5.05 9.31
C PHE A 134 3.82 4.53 9.87
N ASN A 135 3.18 5.31 10.74
CA ASN A 135 1.83 5.02 11.17
C ASN A 135 1.02 6.30 11.33
N ILE A 136 -0.29 6.20 11.18
CA ILE A 136 -1.23 7.30 11.33
C ILE A 136 -1.92 7.14 12.68
N LEU A 137 -1.98 8.20 13.46
CA LEU A 137 -2.70 8.17 14.74
C LEU A 137 -4.16 7.74 14.50
N PRO A 138 -4.81 7.03 15.44
CA PRO A 138 -6.18 6.55 15.24
C PRO A 138 -7.20 7.64 14.88
N ASN A 139 -6.98 8.87 15.34
CA ASN A 139 -7.82 10.03 15.01
C ASN A 139 -7.56 10.61 13.60
N GLY A 140 -6.59 10.11 12.86
CA GLY A 140 -6.24 10.56 11.51
C GLY A 140 -5.54 11.92 11.43
N MET A 141 -5.20 12.55 12.56
CA MET A 141 -4.69 13.93 12.53
C MET A 141 -3.19 14.02 12.24
N HIS A 142 -2.43 12.98 12.56
CA HIS A 142 -0.97 13.01 12.49
C HIS A 142 -0.42 11.68 11.96
N LEU A 143 0.70 11.78 11.26
CA LEU A 143 1.47 10.67 10.73
C LEU A 143 2.88 10.72 11.33
N ILE A 144 3.36 9.60 11.86
CA ILE A 144 4.71 9.49 12.41
C ILE A 144 5.53 8.60 11.49
N VAL A 145 6.64 9.11 10.97
CA VAL A 145 7.57 8.36 10.12
C VAL A 145 8.74 7.84 10.95
N ALA A 146 9.08 6.56 10.78
CA ALA A 146 10.27 5.92 11.32
C ALA A 146 11.36 5.84 10.24
N ASN A 147 12.38 6.69 10.37
CA ASN A 147 13.51 6.74 9.45
C ASN A 147 14.66 5.89 10.00
N GLN A 148 14.85 4.72 9.40
CA GLN A 148 15.77 3.72 9.92
C GLN A 148 17.22 4.21 9.93
N ASP A 149 17.70 4.79 8.83
CA ASP A 149 19.14 5.04 8.63
C ASP A 149 19.57 6.45 9.09
N SER A 150 18.66 7.19 9.71
CA SER A 150 18.91 8.47 10.38
C SER A 150 18.55 8.47 11.86
N ASP A 151 18.19 7.32 12.43
CA ASP A 151 17.87 7.15 13.85
C ASP A 151 16.84 8.17 14.39
N ASN A 152 15.81 8.50 13.61
CA ASN A 152 14.79 9.45 14.04
C ASN A 152 13.35 9.06 13.70
N LEU A 153 12.44 9.53 14.55
CA LEU A 153 11.02 9.64 14.30
C LEU A 153 10.68 11.09 13.97
N VAL A 154 9.84 11.30 12.97
CA VAL A 154 9.37 12.64 12.57
C VAL A 154 7.86 12.65 12.47
N VAL A 155 7.21 13.65 13.08
CA VAL A 155 5.76 13.79 13.06
C VAL A 155 5.33 14.81 12.01
N PHE A 156 4.34 14.43 11.22
CA PHE A 156 3.66 15.26 10.24
C PHE A 156 2.19 15.45 10.65
N SER A 157 1.65 16.66 10.45
CA SER A 157 0.21 16.90 10.52
C SER A 157 -0.42 16.57 9.18
N ILE A 158 -1.63 16.00 9.21
CA ILE A 158 -2.43 15.71 8.03
C ILE A 158 -3.50 16.79 7.85
N ASP A 159 -3.47 17.50 6.72
CA ASP A 159 -4.58 18.37 6.34
C ASP A 159 -5.82 17.50 6.04
N GLN A 160 -6.90 17.71 6.79
CA GLN A 160 -8.08 16.83 6.73
C GLN A 160 -8.92 17.03 5.46
N THR A 161 -8.70 18.13 4.72
CA THR A 161 -9.42 18.46 3.49
C THR A 161 -8.67 17.96 2.27
N THR A 162 -7.35 18.15 2.23
CA THR A 162 -6.50 17.85 1.08
C THR A 162 -5.74 16.55 1.24
N GLY A 163 -5.56 16.05 2.46
CA GLY A 163 -4.74 14.88 2.76
C GLY A 163 -3.23 15.14 2.78
N MET A 164 -2.80 16.35 2.42
CA MET A 164 -1.39 16.72 2.34
C MET A 164 -0.75 16.75 3.73
N LEU A 165 0.52 16.37 3.78
CA LEU A 165 1.34 16.36 4.97
C LEU A 165 2.10 17.68 5.11
N THR A 166 2.20 18.16 6.34
CA THR A 166 3.10 19.25 6.73
C THR A 166 3.98 18.78 7.90
N LYS A 167 5.28 19.04 7.81
CA LYS A 167 6.23 18.70 8.88
C LYS A 167 5.89 19.51 10.13
N THR A 168 5.85 18.85 11.29
CA THR A 168 5.77 19.53 12.59
C THR A 168 7.16 19.67 13.22
N ASP A 169 7.26 20.39 14.33
CA ASP A 169 8.50 20.49 15.11
C ASP A 169 8.76 19.26 16.00
N VAL A 170 7.83 18.31 16.05
CA VAL A 170 7.93 17.13 16.90
C VAL A 170 8.75 16.03 16.22
N SER A 171 9.83 15.65 16.89
CA SER A 171 10.68 14.53 16.50
C SER A 171 11.30 13.86 17.72
N ALA A 172 11.75 12.62 17.55
CA ALA A 172 12.46 11.89 18.60
C ALA A 172 13.63 11.12 18.00
N ARG A 173 14.73 10.99 18.76
CA ARG A 173 15.83 10.11 18.38
C ARG A 173 15.52 8.69 18.86
N VAL A 174 15.48 7.74 17.94
CA VAL A 174 15.29 6.32 18.22
C VAL A 174 16.28 5.58 17.34
N SER A 175 17.03 4.64 17.89
CA SER A 175 18.00 3.88 17.10
C SER A 175 17.26 2.99 16.10
N LYS A 176 17.55 3.15 14.80
CA LYS A 176 17.04 2.31 13.69
C LYS A 176 15.56 1.92 13.80
N PRO A 177 14.63 2.88 13.89
CA PRO A 177 13.21 2.56 14.06
C PRO A 177 12.68 1.95 12.76
N THR A 178 11.99 0.82 12.88
CA THR A 178 11.46 0.08 11.72
C THR A 178 9.98 -0.27 11.84
N CYS A 179 9.35 0.03 12.98
CA CYS A 179 7.95 -0.27 13.24
C CYS A 179 7.38 0.70 14.28
N ILE A 180 6.23 1.28 13.99
CA ILE A 180 5.43 2.11 14.89
C ILE A 180 4.07 1.45 15.03
N LYS A 181 3.66 1.17 16.27
CA LYS A 181 2.31 0.72 16.61
C LYS A 181 1.79 1.56 17.78
N PHE A 182 0.51 1.88 17.72
CA PHE A 182 -0.19 2.51 18.84
C PHE A 182 -0.83 1.42 19.68
N LEU A 183 -0.66 1.51 20.99
CA LEU A 183 -1.44 0.69 21.92
C LEU A 183 -2.86 1.25 21.96
N ILE A 184 -3.84 0.35 21.88
CA ILE A 184 -5.22 0.68 22.22
C ILE A 184 -5.33 0.48 23.73
N PRO A 185 -5.60 1.54 24.52
CA PRO A 185 -5.80 1.41 25.95
C PRO A 185 -7.09 0.64 26.29
#